data_AF-A0A928WVZ1-F1
#
_entry.id   AF-A0A928WVZ1-F1
#
_cell.length_a   1.000
_cell.length_b   1.000
_cell.length_c   1.000
_cell.angle_alpha   90.00
_cell.angle_beta   90.00
_cell.angle_gamma   90.00
#
_symmetry.space_group_name_H-M   'P 1'
#
loop_
_entity.id
_entity.type
_entity.pdbx_description
1 polymer ?
#
loop_
_entity_poly.entity_id
_entity_poly.type
_entity_poly.pdbx_seq_one_letter_code
_entity_poly.pdbx_strand_id
1 'polypeptide(L)'
;MSSGAEFEEYVRGIYSILLNLKDDGIVVSGGANTFLKGISGETYQIDVYYEFERAGIQHKVIIECKDWKNPVKREVINALESKVRDIPGVIGVIISRNGYQSGAINFSQQKGILALTSKDLPCLGSLIGERLKTVALPDESCIGEPFWTIMMTRSGKNTGVWFGLGLNREDNRSYIPLFFSKYFADLFLEEMKIDKGIWGVRGLPQYSRFAHLF
;
A
#
# COMPACT_ATOMS: atom_id res chain seq x y z
N MET A 1 -10.65 -9.12 -22.54
CA MET A 1 -10.96 -9.88 -21.31
C MET A 1 -12.46 -9.74 -21.04
N SER A 2 -13.07 -10.55 -20.17
CA SER A 2 -14.45 -10.29 -19.75
C SER A 2 -14.48 -9.08 -18.80
N SER A 3 -15.59 -8.35 -18.71
CA SER A 3 -15.70 -7.19 -17.82
C SER A 3 -15.47 -7.56 -16.34
N GLY A 4 -15.87 -8.78 -15.96
CA GLY A 4 -15.59 -9.37 -14.64
C GLY A 4 -14.09 -9.52 -14.38
N ALA A 5 -13.35 -10.15 -15.30
CA ALA A 5 -11.90 -10.32 -15.15
C ALA A 5 -11.15 -8.98 -15.10
N GLU A 6 -11.60 -7.97 -15.85
CA GLU A 6 -11.05 -6.60 -15.76
C GLU A 6 -11.31 -5.95 -14.40
N PHE A 7 -12.48 -6.21 -13.80
CA PHE A 7 -12.80 -5.71 -12.47
C PHE A 7 -11.97 -6.40 -11.38
N GLU A 8 -11.79 -7.72 -11.48
CA GLU A 8 -10.92 -8.50 -10.59
C GLU A 8 -9.47 -8.00 -10.64
N GLU A 9 -8.94 -7.78 -11.85
CA GLU A 9 -7.59 -7.28 -12.06
C GLU A 9 -7.41 -5.85 -11.51
N TYR A 10 -8.42 -4.99 -11.68
CA TYR A 10 -8.44 -3.67 -11.07
C TYR A 10 -8.35 -3.75 -9.54
N VAL A 11 -9.21 -4.56 -8.90
CA VAL A 11 -9.18 -4.75 -7.44
C VAL A 11 -7.83 -5.30 -6.98
N ARG A 12 -7.29 -6.31 -7.69
CA ARG A 12 -5.98 -6.89 -7.42
C ARG A 12 -4.86 -5.85 -7.45
N GLY A 13 -4.86 -4.98 -8.47
CA GLY A 13 -3.89 -3.90 -8.60
C GLY A 13 -3.96 -2.87 -7.47
N ILE A 14 -5.18 -2.49 -7.07
CA ILE A 14 -5.42 -1.56 -5.94
C ILE A 14 -4.84 -2.14 -4.64
N TYR A 15 -5.16 -3.38 -4.30
CA TYR A 15 -4.65 -4.02 -3.08
C TYR A 15 -3.14 -4.27 -3.13
N SER A 16 -2.59 -4.60 -4.31
CA SER A 16 -1.14 -4.74 -4.49
C SER A 16 -0.39 -3.46 -4.13
N ILE A 17 -0.88 -2.31 -4.60
CA ILE A 17 -0.28 -1.00 -4.28
C ILE A 17 -0.46 -0.67 -2.80
N LEU A 18 -1.67 -0.84 -2.26
CA LEU A 18 -1.99 -0.53 -0.86
C LEU A 18 -1.09 -1.30 0.13
N LEU A 19 -0.91 -2.59 -0.12
CA LEU A 19 -0.14 -3.48 0.76
C LEU A 19 1.37 -3.27 0.61
N ASN A 20 1.82 -2.73 -0.52
CA ASN A 20 3.24 -2.53 -0.82
C ASN A 20 3.62 -1.06 -0.99
N LEU A 21 2.97 -0.14 -0.27
CA LEU A 21 3.37 1.28 -0.28
C LEU A 21 4.81 1.48 0.22
N LYS A 22 5.28 0.58 1.09
CA LYS A 22 6.64 0.54 1.65
C LYS A 22 7.46 -0.67 1.14
N ASP A 23 7.05 -1.27 0.03
CA ASP A 23 7.67 -2.46 -0.56
C ASP A 23 7.79 -3.65 0.43
N ASP A 24 6.74 -3.91 1.24
CA ASP A 24 6.67 -5.02 2.20
C ASP A 24 6.71 -6.43 1.55
N GLY A 25 6.67 -6.51 0.21
CA GLY A 25 6.80 -7.74 -0.55
C GLY A 25 5.57 -8.66 -0.51
N ILE A 26 4.41 -8.12 -0.12
CA ILE A 26 3.16 -8.87 -0.01
C ILE A 26 2.65 -9.21 -1.41
N VAL A 27 2.52 -10.52 -1.68
CA VAL A 27 1.99 -11.02 -2.95
C VAL A 27 0.47 -11.01 -2.91
N VAL A 28 -0.14 -10.38 -3.93
CA VAL A 28 -1.59 -10.39 -4.15
C VAL A 28 -1.90 -11.25 -5.37
N SER A 29 -2.39 -12.47 -5.12
CA SER A 29 -2.82 -13.44 -6.12
C SER A 29 -4.24 -13.13 -6.61
N GLY A 30 -4.61 -13.58 -7.81
CA GLY A 30 -5.98 -13.42 -8.29
C GLY A 30 -6.46 -14.45 -9.31
N GLY A 31 -7.78 -14.48 -9.47
CA GLY A 31 -8.53 -15.10 -10.56
C GLY A 31 -8.28 -16.58 -10.79
N ALA A 32 -8.10 -16.93 -12.06
CA ALA A 32 -8.11 -18.30 -12.58
C ALA A 32 -7.04 -19.25 -12.02
N ASN A 33 -6.02 -18.72 -11.33
CA ASN A 33 -4.90 -19.51 -10.81
C ASN A 33 -4.85 -19.51 -9.27
N THR A 34 -5.85 -18.93 -8.60
CA THR A 34 -5.87 -18.81 -7.14
C THR A 34 -6.93 -19.74 -6.57
N PHE A 35 -6.46 -20.84 -5.97
CA PHE A 35 -7.31 -21.85 -5.37
C PHE A 35 -6.93 -22.10 -3.92
N LEU A 36 -7.94 -22.09 -3.04
CA LEU A 36 -7.77 -22.44 -1.63
C LEU A 36 -8.59 -23.69 -1.33
N LYS A 37 -7.97 -24.62 -0.60
CA LYS A 37 -8.62 -25.84 -0.15
C LYS A 37 -9.25 -25.61 1.23
N GLY A 38 -10.54 -25.94 1.35
CA GLY A 38 -11.25 -25.88 2.60
C GLY A 38 -11.11 -27.16 3.44
N ILE A 39 -11.57 -27.13 4.68
CA ILE A 39 -11.53 -28.26 5.61
C ILE A 39 -12.45 -29.40 5.17
N SER A 40 -13.50 -29.10 4.41
CA SER A 40 -14.36 -30.10 3.78
C SER A 40 -13.65 -30.92 2.69
N GLY A 41 -12.51 -30.44 2.20
CA GLY A 41 -11.80 -30.99 1.05
C GLY A 41 -12.16 -30.33 -0.28
N GLU A 42 -13.21 -29.51 -0.31
CA GLU A 42 -13.59 -28.68 -1.46
C GLU A 42 -12.46 -27.69 -1.82
N THR A 43 -12.36 -27.36 -3.10
CA THR A 43 -11.40 -26.38 -3.61
C THR A 43 -12.15 -25.18 -4.17
N TYR A 44 -11.85 -24.01 -3.62
CA TYR A 44 -12.51 -22.76 -4.00
C TYR A 44 -11.59 -21.92 -4.85
N GLN A 45 -12.08 -21.51 -6.02
CA GLN A 45 -11.48 -20.40 -6.76
C GLN A 45 -11.77 -19.08 -6.02
N ILE A 46 -10.74 -18.25 -5.90
CA ILE A 46 -10.78 -16.96 -5.21
C ILE A 46 -10.37 -15.85 -6.20
N ASP A 47 -11.21 -14.82 -6.31
CA ASP A 47 -10.97 -13.73 -7.26
C ASP A 47 -9.73 -12.91 -6.90
N VAL A 48 -9.52 -12.59 -5.61
CA VAL A 48 -8.27 -11.99 -5.11
C VAL A 48 -7.92 -12.58 -3.74
N TYR A 49 -6.66 -12.95 -3.56
CA TYR A 49 -6.13 -13.47 -2.30
C TYR A 49 -4.83 -12.74 -1.92
N TYR A 50 -4.68 -12.43 -0.64
CA TYR A 50 -3.39 -12.07 -0.08
C TYR A 50 -3.29 -12.52 1.37
N GLU A 51 -2.06 -12.69 1.82
CA GLU A 51 -1.74 -12.94 3.20
C GLU A 51 -0.48 -12.21 3.62
N PHE A 52 -0.40 -11.84 4.89
CA PHE A 52 0.80 -11.26 5.49
C PHE A 52 0.87 -11.63 6.97
N GLU A 53 2.06 -11.53 7.55
CA GLU A 53 2.27 -11.73 8.98
C GLU A 53 2.43 -10.39 9.68
N ARG A 54 1.76 -10.23 10.82
CA ARG A 54 2.00 -9.09 11.72
C ARG A 54 2.01 -9.58 13.16
N ALA A 55 3.07 -9.25 13.88
CA ALA A 55 3.27 -9.67 15.28
C ALA A 55 3.14 -11.20 15.48
N GLY A 56 3.66 -12.01 14.55
CA GLY A 56 3.58 -13.47 14.60
C GLY A 56 2.21 -14.06 14.25
N ILE A 57 1.27 -13.24 13.80
CA ILE A 57 -0.09 -13.66 13.43
C ILE A 57 -0.24 -13.56 11.92
N GLN A 58 -0.62 -14.68 11.29
CA GLN A 58 -0.93 -14.73 9.86
C GLN A 58 -2.32 -14.17 9.62
N HIS A 59 -2.42 -13.14 8.79
CA HIS A 59 -3.66 -12.54 8.33
C HIS A 59 -3.90 -12.95 6.89
N LYS A 60 -5.03 -13.62 6.61
CA LYS A 60 -5.41 -14.07 5.27
C LYS A 60 -6.70 -13.39 4.85
N VAL A 61 -6.76 -12.91 3.62
CA VAL A 61 -7.95 -12.22 3.09
C VAL A 61 -8.32 -12.80 1.74
N ILE A 62 -9.59 -13.20 1.61
CA ILE A 62 -10.20 -13.57 0.33
C ILE A 62 -11.16 -12.44 -0.10
N ILE A 63 -11.10 -12.04 -1.37
CA ILE A 63 -12.00 -11.05 -1.94
C ILE A 63 -12.77 -11.68 -3.09
N GLU A 64 -14.09 -11.51 -3.07
CA GLU A 64 -14.99 -11.81 -4.18
C GLU A 64 -15.38 -10.52 -4.91
N CYS A 65 -15.18 -10.48 -6.22
CA CYS A 65 -15.54 -9.37 -7.06
C CYS A 65 -16.88 -9.66 -7.76
N LYS A 66 -17.78 -8.68 -7.78
CA LYS A 66 -19.09 -8.80 -8.44
C LYS A 66 -19.33 -7.60 -9.36
N ASP A 67 -18.99 -7.82 -10.63
CA ASP A 67 -19.21 -6.86 -11.72
C ASP A 67 -20.61 -7.01 -12.34
N TRP A 68 -21.66 -6.85 -11.54
CA TRP A 68 -23.03 -7.06 -11.98
C TRP A 68 -23.77 -5.74 -12.16
N LYS A 69 -24.65 -5.64 -13.16
CA LYS A 69 -25.51 -4.45 -13.36
C LYS A 69 -26.49 -4.23 -12.20
N ASN A 70 -26.98 -5.33 -11.61
CA ASN A 70 -27.94 -5.29 -10.52
C ASN A 70 -27.25 -5.41 -9.16
N PRO A 71 -27.81 -4.84 -8.09
CA PRO A 71 -27.28 -4.97 -6.74
C PRO A 71 -27.15 -6.44 -6.32
N VAL A 72 -26.07 -6.73 -5.59
CA VAL A 72 -25.78 -8.07 -5.08
C VAL A 72 -26.86 -8.51 -4.09
N LYS A 73 -27.36 -9.72 -4.30
CA LYS A 73 -28.37 -10.37 -3.46
C LYS A 73 -27.73 -11.08 -2.27
N ARG A 74 -28.54 -11.37 -1.25
CA ARG A 74 -28.09 -12.10 -0.04
C ARG A 74 -27.47 -13.46 -0.35
N GLU A 75 -27.97 -14.18 -1.35
CA GLU A 75 -27.47 -15.50 -1.76
C GLU A 75 -25.96 -15.49 -2.10
N VAL A 76 -25.47 -14.40 -2.67
CA VAL A 76 -24.04 -14.25 -2.99
C VAL A 76 -23.20 -14.12 -1.72
N ILE A 77 -23.73 -13.41 -0.72
CA ILE A 77 -23.08 -13.27 0.58
C ILE A 77 -23.09 -14.62 1.33
N ASN A 78 -24.18 -15.39 1.24
CA ASN A 78 -24.22 -16.76 1.77
C ASN A 78 -23.12 -17.63 1.15
N ALA A 79 -22.93 -17.55 -0.17
CA ALA A 79 -21.89 -18.33 -0.85
C ALA A 79 -20.48 -17.99 -0.35
N LEU A 80 -20.17 -16.70 -0.16
CA LEU A 80 -18.90 -16.28 0.43
C LEU A 80 -18.79 -16.68 1.90
N GLU A 81 -19.86 -16.59 2.70
CA GLU A 81 -19.85 -17.02 4.11
C GLU A 81 -19.52 -18.51 4.24
N SER A 82 -20.09 -19.34 3.36
CA SER A 82 -19.75 -20.77 3.30
C SER A 82 -18.26 -20.98 3.00
N LYS A 83 -17.68 -20.25 2.04
CA LYS A 83 -16.23 -20.30 1.76
C LYS A 83 -15.40 -19.89 2.98
N VAL A 84 -15.74 -18.77 3.62
CA VAL A 84 -15.03 -18.26 4.82
C VAL A 84 -15.08 -19.27 5.97
N ARG A 85 -16.22 -19.94 6.16
CA ARG A 85 -16.37 -20.97 7.18
C ARG A 85 -15.56 -22.23 6.90
N ASP A 86 -15.41 -22.58 5.63
CA ASP A 86 -14.70 -23.79 5.23
C ASP A 86 -13.17 -23.57 5.09
N ILE A 87 -12.72 -22.34 4.81
CA ILE A 87 -11.30 -22.00 4.69
C ILE A 87 -10.80 -21.40 6.03
N PRO A 88 -9.88 -22.07 6.76
CA PRO A 88 -9.47 -21.61 8.07
C PRO A 88 -8.74 -20.26 8.07
N GLY A 89 -9.16 -19.37 8.98
CA GLY A 89 -8.42 -18.14 9.30
C GLY A 89 -8.46 -17.04 8.25
N VAL A 90 -9.40 -17.10 7.28
CA VAL A 90 -9.57 -16.05 6.27
C VAL A 90 -10.60 -15.02 6.69
N ILE A 91 -10.36 -13.78 6.30
CA ILE A 91 -11.34 -12.69 6.33
C ILE A 91 -11.99 -12.62 4.94
N GLY A 92 -13.32 -12.59 4.91
CA GLY A 92 -14.09 -12.45 3.68
C GLY A 92 -14.39 -10.98 3.35
N VAL A 93 -13.99 -10.57 2.15
CA VAL A 93 -14.39 -9.28 1.56
C VAL A 93 -15.17 -9.57 0.29
N ILE A 94 -16.20 -8.78 0.03
CA ILE A 94 -16.90 -8.78 -1.24
C ILE A 94 -16.97 -7.36 -1.77
N ILE A 95 -16.68 -7.18 -3.06
CA ILE A 95 -16.68 -5.87 -3.71
C ILE A 95 -17.66 -5.90 -4.88
N SER A 96 -18.64 -5.01 -4.86
CA SER A 96 -19.67 -4.89 -5.89
C SER A 96 -19.52 -3.60 -6.70
N ARG A 97 -19.61 -3.69 -8.04
CA ARG A 97 -19.63 -2.46 -8.87
C ARG A 97 -20.90 -1.63 -8.64
N ASN A 98 -22.05 -2.28 -8.44
CA ASN A 98 -23.37 -1.63 -8.35
C ASN A 98 -24.07 -1.84 -6.99
N GLY A 99 -23.30 -2.10 -5.94
CA GLY A 99 -23.80 -2.18 -4.56
C GLY A 99 -24.57 -3.45 -4.24
N TYR A 100 -25.44 -3.35 -3.23
CA TYR A 100 -26.08 -4.48 -2.55
C TYR A 100 -27.55 -4.20 -2.27
N GLN A 101 -28.35 -5.25 -2.18
CA GLN A 101 -29.69 -5.16 -1.57
C GLN A 101 -29.56 -4.99 -0.05
N SER A 102 -30.52 -4.34 0.60
CA SER A 102 -30.52 -4.11 2.06
C SER A 102 -30.36 -5.40 2.87
N GLY A 103 -31.06 -6.47 2.46
CA GLY A 103 -30.95 -7.79 3.09
C GLY A 103 -29.58 -8.46 2.93
N ALA A 104 -28.80 -8.07 1.91
CA ALA A 104 -27.43 -8.55 1.72
C ALA A 104 -26.46 -7.80 2.64
N ILE A 105 -26.59 -6.48 2.77
CA ILE A 105 -25.77 -5.64 3.69
C ILE A 105 -25.97 -6.08 5.14
N ASN A 106 -27.23 -6.21 5.58
CA ASN A 106 -27.52 -6.63 6.95
C ASN A 106 -26.93 -8.02 7.24
N PHE A 107 -26.96 -8.91 6.26
CA PHE A 107 -26.41 -10.25 6.43
C PHE A 107 -24.88 -10.27 6.43
N SER A 108 -24.22 -9.47 5.59
CA SER A 108 -22.75 -9.41 5.58
C SER A 108 -22.21 -8.91 6.93
N GLN A 109 -22.85 -7.89 7.51
CA GLN A 109 -22.53 -7.37 8.84
C GLN A 109 -22.69 -8.45 9.93
N GLN A 110 -23.81 -9.18 9.93
CA GLN A 110 -24.06 -10.27 10.90
C GLN A 110 -23.02 -11.39 10.83
N LYS A 111 -22.40 -11.58 9.65
CA LYS A 111 -21.46 -12.66 9.39
C LYS A 111 -20.00 -12.24 9.39
N GLY A 112 -19.71 -10.96 9.68
CA GLY A 112 -18.34 -10.44 9.66
C GLY A 112 -17.72 -10.39 8.27
N ILE A 113 -18.54 -10.32 7.22
CA ILE A 113 -18.09 -10.14 5.84
C ILE A 113 -18.09 -8.65 5.51
N LEU A 114 -16.94 -8.15 5.05
CA LEU A 114 -16.80 -6.76 4.63
C LEU A 114 -17.39 -6.59 3.23
N ALA A 115 -18.48 -5.83 3.12
CA ALA A 115 -19.10 -5.49 1.84
C ALA A 115 -18.67 -4.08 1.40
N LEU A 116 -17.98 -3.98 0.27
CA LEU A 116 -17.48 -2.73 -0.31
C LEU A 116 -18.06 -2.50 -1.70
N THR A 117 -18.04 -1.26 -2.13
CA THR A 117 -18.36 -0.84 -3.49
C THR A 117 -17.13 -0.28 -4.18
N SER A 118 -17.23 -0.09 -5.50
CA SER A 118 -16.20 0.60 -6.29
C SER A 118 -15.85 2.00 -5.74
N LYS A 119 -16.75 2.66 -5.01
CA LYS A 119 -16.53 3.97 -4.40
C LYS A 119 -15.72 3.93 -3.12
N ASP A 120 -15.69 2.78 -2.45
CA ASP A 120 -14.93 2.58 -1.21
C ASP A 120 -13.45 2.26 -1.50
N LEU A 121 -13.14 1.91 -2.75
CA LEU A 121 -11.77 1.72 -3.20
C LEU A 121 -11.12 3.07 -3.52
N PRO A 122 -9.89 3.32 -3.03
CA PRO A 122 -9.15 4.51 -3.43
C PRO A 122 -8.93 4.48 -4.94
N CYS A 123 -9.01 5.65 -5.59
CA CYS A 123 -8.69 5.72 -7.00
C CYS A 123 -7.18 5.52 -7.21
N LEU A 124 -6.82 4.92 -8.36
CA LEU A 124 -5.43 4.63 -8.69
C LEU A 124 -4.52 5.87 -8.60
N GLY A 125 -5.01 7.04 -9.05
CA GLY A 125 -4.26 8.30 -8.97
C GLY A 125 -3.93 8.72 -7.53
N SER A 126 -4.86 8.52 -6.59
CA SER A 126 -4.61 8.77 -5.16
C SER A 126 -3.54 7.83 -4.62
N LEU A 127 -3.58 6.54 -4.99
CA LEU A 127 -2.60 5.56 -4.53
C LEU A 127 -1.20 5.82 -5.09
N ILE A 128 -1.10 6.17 -6.37
CA ILE A 128 0.17 6.57 -6.97
C ILE A 128 0.71 7.81 -6.26
N GLY A 129 -0.17 8.77 -5.94
CA GLY A 129 0.20 9.95 -5.14
C GLY A 129 0.72 9.59 -3.75
N GLU A 130 0.05 8.71 -3.01
CA GLU A 130 0.50 8.25 -1.69
C GLU A 130 1.81 7.45 -1.75
N ARG A 131 1.98 6.61 -2.79
CA ARG A 131 3.24 5.90 -3.03
C ARG A 131 4.37 6.89 -3.32
N LEU A 132 4.14 7.87 -4.19
CA LEU A 132 5.11 8.93 -4.50
C LEU A 132 5.48 9.72 -3.23
N LYS A 133 4.53 10.06 -2.37
CA LYS A 133 4.85 10.69 -1.07
C LYS A 133 5.74 9.79 -0.22
N THR A 134 5.39 8.51 -0.12
CA THR A 134 6.12 7.53 0.69
C THR A 134 7.56 7.35 0.23
N VAL A 135 7.80 7.33 -1.09
CA VAL A 135 9.14 7.11 -1.65
C VAL A 135 9.92 8.40 -1.91
N ALA A 136 9.26 9.53 -2.19
CA ALA A 136 9.93 10.76 -2.63
C ALA A 136 10.04 11.83 -1.52
N LEU A 137 9.16 11.77 -0.51
CA LEU A 137 9.03 12.80 0.51
C LEU A 137 9.14 12.19 1.92
N PRO A 138 10.31 11.63 2.30
CA PRO A 138 10.51 11.12 3.66
C PRO A 138 10.26 12.26 4.67
N ASP A 139 9.57 11.92 5.75
CA ASP A 139 9.31 12.82 6.87
C ASP A 139 10.29 12.57 8.03
N GLU A 140 10.09 13.26 9.13
CA GLU A 140 10.96 13.16 10.31
C GLU A 140 10.88 11.81 11.05
N SER A 141 9.84 11.01 10.79
CA SER A 141 9.67 9.68 11.38
C SER A 141 10.45 8.60 10.64
N CYS A 142 10.91 8.90 9.42
CA CYS A 142 11.67 7.97 8.60
C CYS A 142 13.08 7.73 9.17
N ILE A 143 13.45 6.45 9.27
CA ILE A 143 14.77 6.00 9.75
C ILE A 143 15.68 5.77 8.54
N GLY A 144 16.93 6.22 8.64
CA GLY A 144 17.94 6.01 7.60
C GLY A 144 18.45 4.58 7.56
N GLU A 145 18.28 3.91 6.43
CA GLU A 145 18.67 2.52 6.20
C GLU A 145 19.47 2.40 4.88
N PRO A 146 20.78 2.67 4.86
CA PRO A 146 21.62 3.10 5.99
C PRO A 146 21.80 4.62 6.07
N PHE A 147 21.25 5.38 5.11
CA PHE A 147 21.63 6.77 4.91
C PHE A 147 20.61 7.77 5.43
N TRP A 148 21.14 8.89 5.88
CA TRP A 148 20.45 10.13 6.19
C TRP A 148 20.89 11.19 5.19
N THR A 149 20.00 12.11 4.86
CA THR A 149 20.27 13.23 3.95
C THR A 149 19.67 14.51 4.52
N ILE A 150 19.85 15.62 3.82
CA ILE A 150 19.25 16.91 4.13
C ILE A 150 18.31 17.28 2.99
N MET A 151 17.06 17.63 3.32
CA MET A 151 16.05 18.04 2.35
C MET A 151 15.36 19.32 2.78
N MET A 152 14.91 20.09 1.81
CA MET A 152 14.22 21.35 2.07
C MET A 152 12.86 21.06 2.70
N THR A 153 12.53 21.84 3.72
CA THR A 153 11.27 21.81 4.43
C THR A 153 10.53 23.13 4.30
N ARG A 154 9.21 23.06 4.22
CA ARG A 154 8.31 24.21 4.37
C ARG A 154 7.23 23.87 5.39
N SER A 155 7.14 24.65 6.46
CA SER A 155 6.19 24.40 7.56
C SER A 155 6.28 22.96 8.11
N GLY A 156 7.52 22.46 8.29
CA GLY A 156 7.80 21.10 8.78
C GLY A 156 7.67 19.97 7.75
N LYS A 157 7.08 20.23 6.57
CA LYS A 157 6.91 19.21 5.52
C LYS A 157 8.05 19.25 4.52
N ASN A 158 8.54 18.08 4.15
CA ASN A 158 9.54 17.93 3.09
C ASN A 158 8.95 18.34 1.73
N THR A 159 9.72 19.08 0.93
CA THR A 159 9.31 19.52 -0.42
C THR A 159 9.82 18.62 -1.53
N GLY A 160 10.71 17.66 -1.22
CA GLY A 160 11.38 16.80 -2.19
C GLY A 160 12.63 17.43 -2.82
N VAL A 161 12.98 18.66 -2.44
CA VAL A 161 14.21 19.31 -2.89
C VAL A 161 15.37 18.89 -2.01
N TRP A 162 16.42 18.36 -2.64
CA TRP A 162 17.63 17.88 -1.98
C TRP A 162 18.59 19.02 -1.66
N PHE A 163 19.29 18.91 -0.55
CA PHE A 163 20.41 19.78 -0.26
C PHE A 163 21.60 19.39 -1.15
N GLY A 164 22.17 20.37 -1.82
CA GLY A 164 23.27 20.18 -2.76
C GLY A 164 24.51 20.96 -2.35
N LEU A 165 25.66 20.30 -2.39
CA LEU A 165 26.98 20.90 -2.16
C LEU A 165 27.68 21.16 -3.49
N GLY A 166 28.00 22.42 -3.76
CA GLY A 166 28.93 22.78 -4.81
C GLY A 166 30.36 22.67 -4.28
N LEU A 167 31.07 21.59 -4.63
CA LEU A 167 32.45 21.36 -4.16
C LEU A 167 33.48 22.17 -4.98
N ASN A 168 33.11 22.64 -6.17
CA ASN A 168 33.98 23.47 -7.02
C ASN A 168 33.14 24.47 -7.83
N ARG A 169 33.58 25.73 -7.95
CA ARG A 169 32.84 26.75 -8.72
C ARG A 169 32.92 26.56 -10.23
N GLU A 170 33.92 25.81 -10.70
CA GLU A 170 34.13 25.52 -12.13
C GLU A 170 33.43 24.24 -12.59
N ASP A 171 33.07 23.36 -11.66
CA ASP A 171 32.36 22.11 -11.96
C ASP A 171 30.88 22.35 -11.70
N ASN A 172 30.04 22.27 -12.74
CA ASN A 172 28.60 22.52 -12.65
C ASN A 172 27.84 21.35 -11.97
N ARG A 173 28.52 20.65 -11.06
CA ARG A 173 28.04 19.45 -10.35
C ARG A 173 27.69 19.81 -8.92
N SER A 174 26.52 19.36 -8.51
CA SER A 174 26.04 19.43 -7.13
C SER A 174 26.08 18.03 -6.54
N TYR A 175 26.63 17.90 -5.34
CA TYR A 175 26.75 16.64 -4.63
C TYR A 175 25.73 16.57 -3.50
N ILE A 176 25.01 15.46 -3.40
CA ILE A 176 24.07 15.20 -2.33
C ILE A 176 24.82 14.52 -1.17
N PRO A 177 24.86 15.11 0.04
CA PRO A 177 25.52 14.49 1.16
C PRO A 177 24.66 13.34 1.73
N LEU A 178 25.28 12.17 1.90
CA LEU A 178 24.71 11.02 2.57
C LEU A 178 25.50 10.73 3.85
N PHE A 179 24.78 10.59 4.96
CA PHE A 179 25.35 10.36 6.29
C PHE A 179 24.90 9.00 6.82
N PHE A 180 25.79 8.24 7.47
CA PHE A 180 25.43 6.97 8.11
C PHE A 180 24.67 7.14 9.45
N SER A 181 24.51 8.37 9.93
CA SER A 181 23.87 8.66 11.21
C SER A 181 23.16 10.00 11.15
N LYS A 182 21.97 10.05 11.77
CA LYS A 182 21.22 11.28 11.99
C LYS A 182 22.08 12.33 12.72
N TYR A 183 22.84 11.91 13.72
CA TYR A 183 23.72 12.78 14.50
C TYR A 183 24.73 13.52 13.63
N PHE A 184 25.40 12.82 12.70
CA PHE A 184 26.37 13.48 11.81
C PHE A 184 25.70 14.42 10.80
N ALA A 185 24.49 14.09 10.33
CA ALA A 185 23.72 14.98 9.48
C ALA A 185 23.29 16.26 10.22
N ASP A 186 22.85 16.13 11.47
CA ASP A 186 22.48 17.28 12.32
C ASP A 186 23.71 18.16 12.64
N LEU A 187 24.85 17.53 12.98
CA LEU A 187 26.11 18.24 13.22
C LEU A 187 26.56 19.00 11.97
N PHE A 188 26.41 18.39 10.79
CA PHE A 188 26.73 19.05 9.53
C PHE A 188 25.91 20.33 9.29
N LEU A 189 24.60 20.29 9.58
CA LEU A 189 23.74 21.48 9.51
C LEU A 189 24.22 22.60 10.44
N GLU A 190 24.66 22.26 11.64
CA GLU A 190 25.16 23.21 12.64
C GLU A 190 26.48 23.83 12.22
N GLU A 191 27.47 23.01 11.87
CA GLU A 191 28.81 23.46 11.48
C GLU A 191 28.79 24.33 10.21
N MET A 192 27.95 23.96 9.24
CA MET A 192 27.75 24.73 8.00
C MET A 192 26.80 25.93 8.16
N LYS A 193 26.24 26.14 9.37
CA LYS A 193 25.28 27.20 9.68
C LYS A 193 24.09 27.24 8.71
N ILE A 194 23.59 26.05 8.34
CA ILE A 194 22.44 25.90 7.45
C ILE A 194 21.15 26.14 8.25
N ASP A 195 20.23 26.91 7.66
CA ASP A 195 18.96 27.26 8.31
C ASP A 195 18.06 26.02 8.51
N LYS A 196 17.94 25.58 9.76
CA LYS A 196 17.11 24.44 10.18
C LYS A 196 15.59 24.68 10.04
N GLY A 197 15.15 25.92 9.82
CA GLY A 197 13.77 26.24 9.46
C GLY A 197 13.45 25.94 7.99
N ILE A 198 14.47 25.89 7.14
CA ILE A 198 14.36 25.64 5.69
C ILE A 198 14.89 24.24 5.34
N TRP A 199 15.82 23.68 6.09
CA TRP A 199 16.46 22.40 5.80
C TRP A 199 16.36 21.45 6.99
N GLY A 200 15.94 20.22 6.72
CA GLY A 200 15.78 19.19 7.75
C GLY A 200 16.49 17.90 7.39
N VAL A 201 17.05 17.25 8.40
CA VAL A 201 17.60 15.89 8.28
C VAL A 201 16.47 14.90 8.01
N ARG A 202 16.65 14.00 7.04
CA ARG A 202 15.69 12.95 6.67
C ARG A 202 16.38 11.61 6.56
N GLY A 203 15.80 10.59 7.19
CA GLY A 203 16.21 9.22 6.97
C GLY A 203 15.77 8.78 5.58
N LEU A 204 16.59 7.95 4.93
CA LEU A 204 16.24 7.26 3.68
C LEU A 204 15.99 5.78 3.99
N PRO A 205 14.72 5.38 4.18
CA PRO A 205 14.36 3.97 4.34
C PRO A 205 14.75 3.14 3.13
N GLN A 206 14.93 1.84 3.31
CA GLN A 206 15.38 0.96 2.23
C GLN A 206 14.49 1.03 0.97
N TYR A 207 13.17 1.12 1.14
CA TYR A 207 12.18 1.18 0.06
C TYR A 207 12.18 2.51 -0.70
N SER A 208 12.73 3.60 -0.15
CA SER A 208 12.79 4.90 -0.85
C SER A 208 14.10 5.10 -1.62
N ARG A 209 15.14 4.31 -1.34
CA ARG A 209 16.51 4.53 -1.87
C ARG A 209 16.59 4.64 -3.39
N PHE A 210 15.86 3.80 -4.12
CA PHE A 210 15.93 3.77 -5.59
C PHE A 210 15.23 4.95 -6.26
N ALA A 211 14.33 5.64 -5.56
CA ALA A 211 13.67 6.84 -6.07
C ALA A 211 14.62 8.06 -6.11
N HIS A 212 15.85 7.92 -5.61
CA HIS A 212 16.71 9.05 -5.25
C HIS A 212 18.14 8.96 -5.78
N LEU A 213 18.51 7.86 -6.41
CA LEU A 213 19.91 7.55 -6.79
C LEU A 213 20.15 7.46 -8.31
N PHE A 214 19.21 7.95 -9.13
CA PHE A 214 19.34 8.02 -10.59
C PHE A 214 18.90 9.38 -11.14
#